data_AF-A0A254QAU2-F1
#
_entry.id   AF-A0A254QAU2-F1
#
_cell.length_a   1.000
_cell.length_b   1.000
_cell.length_c   1.000
_cell.angle_alpha   90.00
_cell.angle_beta   90.00
_cell.angle_gamma   90.00
#
_symmetry.space_group_name_H-M   'P 1'
#
loop_
_entity.id
_entity.type
_entity.pdbx_description
1 polymer ?
#
loop_
_entity_poly.entity_id
_entity_poly.type
_entity_poly.pdbx_seq_one_letter_code
_entity_poly.pdbx_strand_id
1 'polypeptide(L)'
;MKKIVVVILVLFGGTISAAKENLQNQEAQEAGHHHDEKTKEGHTHSSEGKDHEKEDEDHHDEHGNEDGAHGQHEEESSSIGPDKGITTYSEADGFKLSPEAVKNFELQTFKIKNVEPWNIPNSSVLYSGEEINIYRMRNGFFKRIDFSIVSKGAKEMKIRTPELKSGDEIVIQGVAFLRTAEIVATGGAPEGHSH
;
A
#
# COMPACT_ATOMS: atom_id res chain seq x y z
N MET A 1 3.24 -41.18 34.47
CA MET A 1 4.56 -41.05 33.82
C MET A 1 4.48 -41.72 32.45
N LYS A 2 4.35 -40.95 31.36
CA LYS A 2 4.23 -41.48 29.99
C LYS A 2 5.56 -41.24 29.27
N LYS A 3 6.25 -42.32 28.89
CA LYS A 3 7.52 -42.27 28.16
C LYS A 3 7.21 -41.95 26.70
N ILE A 4 7.66 -40.80 26.21
CA ILE A 4 7.62 -40.44 24.79
C ILE A 4 8.90 -40.99 24.17
N VAL A 5 8.74 -41.90 23.21
CA VAL A 5 9.83 -42.45 22.41
C VAL A 5 10.11 -41.47 21.27
N VAL A 6 11.32 -40.90 21.27
CA VAL A 6 11.82 -40.04 20.20
C VAL A 6 12.44 -40.93 19.13
N VAL A 7 11.86 -40.94 17.93
CA VAL A 7 12.47 -41.58 16.74
C VAL A 7 13.20 -40.50 15.96
N ILE A 8 14.52 -40.48 16.10
CA ILE A 8 15.43 -39.67 15.28
C ILE A 8 15.69 -40.45 13.99
N LEU A 9 15.15 -39.97 12.87
CA LEU A 9 15.47 -40.49 11.54
C LEU A 9 16.48 -39.54 10.88
N VAL A 10 17.76 -39.89 10.99
CA VAL A 10 18.85 -39.21 10.27
C VAL A 10 18.95 -39.85 8.89
N LEU A 11 18.59 -39.10 7.85
CA LEU A 11 18.94 -39.43 6.47
C LEU A 11 20.09 -38.52 6.02
N PHE A 12 21.31 -39.06 6.10
CA PHE A 12 22.45 -38.59 5.33
C PHE A 12 22.37 -39.17 3.92
N GLY A 13 22.68 -38.34 2.92
CA GLY A 13 23.17 -38.84 1.64
C GLY A 13 22.72 -38.02 0.44
N GLY A 14 23.69 -37.37 -0.22
CA GLY A 14 23.58 -37.01 -1.63
C GLY A 14 23.88 -35.55 -1.94
N THR A 15 25.16 -35.21 -2.00
CA THR A 15 25.69 -34.05 -2.75
C THR A 15 25.42 -34.22 -4.24
N ILE A 16 25.12 -33.13 -4.95
CA ILE A 16 25.69 -32.70 -6.25
C ILE A 16 24.96 -31.41 -6.64
N SER A 17 25.68 -30.29 -6.79
CA SER A 17 25.86 -29.64 -8.09
C SER A 17 26.58 -28.31 -7.88
N ALA A 18 27.87 -28.29 -8.19
CA ALA A 18 28.62 -27.06 -8.35
C ALA A 18 28.31 -26.51 -9.75
N ALA A 19 27.39 -25.55 -9.83
CA ALA A 19 27.25 -24.70 -11.01
C ALA A 19 28.19 -23.50 -10.86
N LYS A 20 29.22 -23.49 -11.68
CA LYS A 20 30.11 -22.35 -11.96
C LYS A 20 29.26 -21.34 -12.75
N GLU A 21 29.01 -20.16 -12.19
CA GLU A 21 28.52 -19.04 -12.99
C GLU A 21 29.57 -17.95 -13.07
N ASN A 22 29.86 -17.64 -14.33
CA ASN A 22 30.87 -16.76 -14.86
C ASN A 22 30.30 -15.34 -14.86
N LEU A 23 30.83 -14.47 -14.00
CA LEU A 23 30.52 -13.06 -13.96
C LEU A 23 31.80 -12.30 -14.35
N GLN A 24 31.81 -11.65 -15.52
CA GLN A 24 32.08 -10.22 -15.64
C GLN A 24 32.16 -9.72 -17.08
N ASN A 25 31.69 -8.47 -17.22
CA ASN A 25 31.92 -7.48 -18.26
C ASN A 25 30.99 -7.46 -19.49
N GLN A 26 29.90 -6.70 -19.35
CA GLN A 26 29.47 -5.76 -20.38
C GLN A 26 29.66 -4.35 -19.84
N GLU A 27 30.60 -3.63 -20.44
CA GLU A 27 30.83 -2.21 -20.26
C GLU A 27 29.76 -1.38 -20.98
N ALA A 28 29.53 -0.22 -20.42
CA ALA A 28 28.57 0.80 -20.80
C ALA A 28 28.73 1.28 -22.25
N GLN A 29 27.59 1.48 -22.92
CA GLN A 29 27.48 2.39 -24.06
C GLN A 29 27.04 3.76 -23.52
N GLU A 30 27.94 4.74 -23.57
CA GLU A 30 27.63 6.16 -23.39
C GLU A 30 27.41 6.86 -24.74
N ALA A 31 26.43 7.76 -24.71
CA ALA A 31 26.39 9.08 -25.33
C ALA A 31 26.56 9.22 -26.85
N GLY A 32 25.46 9.65 -27.49
CA GLY A 32 25.53 10.34 -28.76
C GLY A 32 24.17 10.58 -29.40
N HIS A 33 23.32 11.44 -28.83
CA HIS A 33 22.22 12.04 -29.59
C HIS A 33 22.28 13.56 -29.53
N HIS A 34 22.71 14.07 -30.69
CA HIS A 34 22.92 15.44 -31.07
C HIS A 34 21.57 16.12 -31.32
N HIS A 35 21.44 17.34 -30.80
CA HIS A 35 20.45 18.31 -31.23
C HIS A 35 20.70 18.67 -32.70
N ASP A 36 19.64 18.68 -33.51
CA ASP A 36 19.58 19.55 -34.67
C ASP A 36 18.12 19.93 -34.99
N GLU A 37 18.01 21.02 -35.72
CA GLU A 37 17.05 22.10 -35.61
C GLU A 37 16.07 22.14 -36.82
N LYS A 38 14.92 22.81 -36.63
CA LYS A 38 13.95 23.34 -37.65
C LYS A 38 13.11 22.28 -38.40
N THR A 39 11.81 22.48 -38.69
CA THR A 39 11.03 23.66 -39.14
C THR A 39 9.56 23.51 -38.70
N LYS A 40 8.94 24.53 -38.08
CA LYS A 40 7.91 25.43 -38.65
C LYS A 40 6.84 24.79 -39.56
N GLU A 41 5.60 24.78 -39.04
CA GLU A 41 4.29 25.05 -39.67
C GLU A 41 3.26 24.83 -38.54
N GLY A 42 2.37 25.72 -38.10
CA GLY A 42 1.83 26.94 -38.66
C GLY A 42 0.30 26.86 -38.62
N HIS A 43 -0.35 26.95 -37.44
CA HIS A 43 -1.81 27.16 -37.39
C HIS A 43 -2.21 28.12 -36.26
N THR A 44 -2.35 29.38 -36.69
CA THR A 44 -3.14 30.44 -36.09
C THR A 44 -4.63 30.18 -36.36
N HIS A 45 -5.48 30.26 -35.33
CA HIS A 45 -6.91 30.54 -35.52
C HIS A 45 -7.26 31.82 -34.78
N SER A 46 -7.32 32.90 -35.57
CA SER A 46 -7.90 34.17 -35.20
C SER A 46 -9.40 34.15 -35.47
N SER A 47 -10.07 34.95 -34.65
CA SER A 47 -11.50 35.24 -34.52
C SER A 47 -12.28 35.65 -35.77
N GLU A 48 -13.56 35.28 -35.80
CA GLU A 48 -14.73 36.07 -36.23
C GLU A 48 -15.95 35.32 -35.63
N GLY A 49 -16.86 35.87 -34.81
CA GLY A 49 -17.48 37.19 -34.80
C GLY A 49 -18.90 37.05 -35.37
N LYS A 50 -19.94 37.36 -34.56
CA LYS A 50 -21.41 37.42 -34.80
C LYS A 50 -22.22 36.39 -34.00
N ASP A 51 -23.32 36.66 -33.30
CA ASP A 51 -24.15 37.86 -33.09
C ASP A 51 -24.86 37.71 -31.72
N HIS A 52 -25.12 38.83 -31.05
CA HIS A 52 -25.95 38.91 -29.84
C HIS A 52 -27.42 39.07 -30.25
N GLU A 53 -28.31 38.20 -29.77
CA GLU A 53 -29.69 38.58 -29.45
C GLU A 53 -30.09 37.95 -28.11
N LYS A 54 -30.82 38.75 -27.34
CA LYS A 54 -31.28 38.51 -25.97
C LYS A 54 -32.52 37.64 -25.98
N GLU A 55 -32.72 36.83 -24.95
CA GLU A 55 -34.03 36.62 -24.35
C GLU A 55 -33.84 36.26 -22.87
N ASP A 56 -34.52 37.05 -22.03
CA ASP A 56 -34.62 36.96 -20.59
C ASP A 56 -35.43 35.72 -20.19
N GLU A 57 -34.98 34.93 -19.19
CA GLU A 57 -35.91 34.27 -18.25
C GLU A 57 -35.25 34.12 -16.86
N ASP A 58 -35.88 34.78 -15.89
CA ASP A 58 -35.66 34.74 -14.45
C ASP A 58 -35.73 33.32 -13.87
N HIS A 59 -34.78 32.93 -13.02
CA HIS A 59 -35.05 31.97 -11.94
C HIS A 59 -34.19 32.23 -10.69
N HIS A 60 -34.83 32.96 -9.78
CA HIS A 60 -34.70 33.06 -8.32
C HIS A 60 -33.62 32.26 -7.57
N ASP A 61 -32.82 33.07 -6.85
CA ASP A 61 -32.19 32.76 -5.58
C ASP A 61 -33.21 32.32 -4.51
N GLU A 62 -32.93 31.19 -3.84
CA GLU A 62 -33.44 30.94 -2.49
C GLU A 62 -32.38 30.16 -1.69
N HIS A 63 -31.41 30.89 -1.14
CA HIS A 63 -30.49 30.38 -0.13
C HIS A 63 -31.15 30.43 1.25
N GLY A 64 -31.87 29.36 1.59
CA GLY A 64 -32.29 29.08 2.96
C GLY A 64 -31.12 28.56 3.79
N ASN A 65 -30.58 29.44 4.62
CA ASN A 65 -29.60 29.13 5.66
C ASN A 65 -30.39 28.75 6.93
N GLU A 66 -30.30 27.50 7.37
CA GLU A 66 -30.70 27.12 8.73
C GLU A 66 -29.62 26.23 9.36
N ASP A 67 -29.08 26.75 10.46
CA ASP A 67 -28.07 26.17 11.33
C ASP A 67 -28.47 24.80 11.91
N GLY A 68 -27.53 23.85 11.92
CA GLY A 68 -27.75 22.61 12.66
C GLY A 68 -26.62 21.59 12.59
N ALA A 69 -25.83 21.55 13.67
CA ALA A 69 -24.91 20.48 14.06
C ALA A 69 -23.49 20.51 13.45
N HIS A 70 -22.57 21.04 14.27
CA HIS A 70 -21.16 20.65 14.29
C HIS A 70 -21.02 19.13 14.39
N GLY A 71 -20.78 18.48 13.26
CA GLY A 71 -20.06 17.21 13.18
C GLY A 71 -18.81 17.49 12.36
N GLN A 72 -17.63 17.17 12.92
CA GLN A 72 -16.40 17.13 12.13
C GLN A 72 -16.64 16.15 10.99
N HIS A 73 -16.93 16.66 9.79
CA HIS A 73 -16.81 15.88 8.57
C HIS A 73 -15.31 15.67 8.40
N GLU A 74 -14.81 14.57 8.94
CA GLU A 74 -13.76 13.85 8.24
C GLU A 74 -14.27 13.73 6.80
N GLU A 75 -13.62 14.41 5.86
CA GLU A 75 -13.95 14.28 4.45
C GLU A 75 -13.70 12.81 4.08
N GLU A 76 -14.76 12.01 4.16
CA GLU A 76 -14.75 10.64 3.66
C GLU A 76 -14.37 10.77 2.19
N SER A 77 -13.13 10.42 1.86
CA SER A 77 -12.62 10.61 0.51
C SER A 77 -13.57 9.90 -0.44
N SER A 78 -13.87 10.50 -1.60
CA SER A 78 -14.80 9.92 -2.59
C SER A 78 -14.45 8.50 -3.08
N SER A 79 -13.32 7.98 -2.62
CA SER A 79 -12.75 6.66 -2.85
C SER A 79 -13.14 5.60 -1.81
N ILE A 80 -13.80 5.96 -0.70
CA ILE A 80 -14.24 5.05 0.37
C ILE A 80 -15.76 4.84 0.29
N GLY A 81 -16.23 3.61 0.48
CA GLY A 81 -17.66 3.31 0.58
C GLY A 81 -18.00 1.83 0.39
N PRO A 82 -19.23 1.40 0.73
CA PRO A 82 -19.63 -0.01 0.71
C PRO A 82 -19.49 -0.69 -0.65
N ASP A 83 -19.65 0.07 -1.75
CA ASP A 83 -19.54 -0.41 -3.13
C ASP A 83 -18.16 -0.11 -3.76
N LYS A 84 -17.17 0.26 -2.96
CA LYS A 84 -15.80 0.62 -3.40
C LYS A 84 -14.80 -0.46 -3.02
N GLY A 85 -13.57 -0.31 -3.53
CA GLY A 85 -12.45 -1.18 -3.15
C GLY A 85 -12.04 -1.03 -1.69
N ILE A 86 -12.13 0.18 -1.15
CA ILE A 86 -11.95 0.48 0.28
C ILE A 86 -13.35 0.73 0.86
N THR A 87 -13.75 -0.09 1.83
CA THR A 87 -15.13 -0.07 2.35
C THR A 87 -15.27 0.77 3.61
N THR A 88 -14.20 0.95 4.36
CA THR A 88 -14.18 1.73 5.61
C THR A 88 -12.74 2.15 5.90
N TYR A 89 -12.57 3.32 6.51
CA TYR A 89 -11.30 3.77 7.09
C TYR A 89 -11.53 4.29 8.51
N SER A 90 -10.50 4.15 9.36
CA SER A 90 -10.39 4.82 10.64
C SER A 90 -8.90 4.91 11.01
N GLU A 91 -8.47 5.99 11.64
CA GLU A 91 -7.08 6.12 12.12
C GLU A 91 -6.71 5.01 13.15
N ALA A 92 -7.67 4.64 13.99
CA ALA A 92 -7.47 3.69 15.07
C ALA A 92 -7.26 2.25 14.56
N ASP A 93 -8.11 1.78 13.64
CA ASP A 93 -8.09 0.38 13.19
C ASP A 93 -7.44 0.19 11.82
N GLY A 94 -7.30 1.25 11.02
CA GLY A 94 -6.84 1.22 9.63
C GLY A 94 -8.02 1.15 8.66
N PHE A 95 -7.85 0.46 7.53
CA PHE A 95 -8.85 0.38 6.46
C PHE A 95 -9.33 -1.04 6.19
N LYS A 96 -10.55 -1.17 5.69
CA LYS A 96 -11.11 -2.42 5.17
C LYS A 96 -11.15 -2.39 3.65
N LEU A 97 -10.93 -3.55 3.07
CA LEU A 97 -11.08 -3.77 1.63
C LEU A 97 -12.33 -4.58 1.35
N SER A 98 -12.91 -4.39 0.17
CA SER A 98 -13.95 -5.29 -0.33
C SER A 98 -13.38 -6.70 -0.56
N PRO A 99 -14.21 -7.76 -0.44
CA PRO A 99 -13.79 -9.13 -0.77
C PRO A 99 -13.21 -9.25 -2.18
N GLU A 100 -13.76 -8.49 -3.14
CA GLU A 100 -13.31 -8.43 -4.52
C GLU A 100 -11.91 -7.84 -4.62
N ALA A 101 -11.62 -6.77 -3.88
CA ALA A 101 -10.27 -6.19 -3.85
C ALA A 101 -9.25 -7.17 -3.25
N VAL A 102 -9.57 -7.80 -2.11
CA VAL A 102 -8.70 -8.81 -1.49
C VAL A 102 -8.37 -9.94 -2.48
N LYS A 103 -9.38 -10.39 -3.25
CA LYS A 103 -9.22 -11.45 -4.26
C LYS A 103 -8.45 -10.98 -5.49
N ASN A 104 -8.81 -9.84 -6.08
CA ASN A 104 -8.24 -9.36 -7.33
C ASN A 104 -6.77 -8.94 -7.19
N PHE A 105 -6.37 -8.49 -6.01
CA PHE A 105 -4.98 -8.13 -5.69
C PHE A 105 -4.22 -9.27 -4.98
N GLU A 106 -4.82 -10.47 -4.93
CA GLU A 106 -4.18 -11.69 -4.45
C GLU A 106 -3.53 -11.54 -3.07
N LEU A 107 -4.23 -10.85 -2.15
CA LEU A 107 -3.68 -10.62 -0.82
C LEU A 107 -3.56 -11.94 -0.07
N GLN A 108 -2.35 -12.22 0.41
CA GLN A 108 -2.08 -13.37 1.27
C GLN A 108 -1.57 -12.91 2.62
N THR A 109 -1.97 -13.63 3.65
CA THR A 109 -1.62 -13.35 5.03
C THR A 109 -0.91 -14.52 5.69
N PHE A 110 -0.12 -14.21 6.72
CA PHE A 110 0.56 -15.15 7.57
C PHE A 110 0.10 -14.97 9.01
N LYS A 111 -0.40 -16.04 9.61
CA LYS A 111 -0.91 -16.02 10.98
C LYS A 111 0.20 -16.05 12.01
N ILE A 112 0.16 -15.12 12.95
CA ILE A 112 1.07 -15.03 14.09
C ILE A 112 0.66 -16.04 15.17
N LYS A 113 1.59 -16.93 15.54
CA LYS A 113 1.34 -18.04 16.47
C LYS A 113 2.12 -17.97 17.80
N ASN A 114 3.30 -17.34 17.80
CA ASN A 114 4.20 -17.33 18.96
C ASN A 114 3.96 -16.11 19.87
N VAL A 115 4.72 -15.98 20.95
CA VAL A 115 4.82 -14.75 21.74
C VAL A 115 6.04 -13.94 21.28
N GLU A 116 6.01 -12.63 21.49
CA GLU A 116 7.11 -11.71 21.16
C GLU A 116 8.46 -12.22 21.71
N PRO A 117 9.58 -12.12 20.97
CA PRO A 117 9.73 -11.49 19.66
C PRO A 117 9.17 -12.33 18.50
N TRP A 118 8.46 -11.65 17.60
CA TRP A 118 7.70 -12.26 16.51
C TRP A 118 8.61 -12.69 15.39
N ASN A 119 8.43 -13.91 14.88
CA ASN A 119 9.14 -14.39 13.69
C ASN A 119 8.22 -14.20 12.49
N ILE A 120 8.66 -13.39 11.51
CA ILE A 120 7.86 -12.98 10.36
C ILE A 120 8.62 -13.25 9.05
N PRO A 121 7.94 -13.62 7.95
CA PRO A 121 8.58 -13.74 6.64
C PRO A 121 9.11 -12.39 6.14
N ASN A 122 10.27 -12.38 5.49
CA ASN A 122 10.84 -11.15 4.93
C ASN A 122 9.92 -10.49 3.88
N SER A 123 9.05 -11.27 3.22
CA SER A 123 8.07 -10.76 2.24
C SER A 123 6.95 -9.91 2.84
N SER A 124 6.80 -9.90 4.16
CA SER A 124 5.80 -9.06 4.84
C SER A 124 6.22 -7.60 5.00
N VAL A 125 7.49 -7.30 4.77
CA VAL A 125 8.06 -5.97 5.03
C VAL A 125 7.79 -5.04 3.85
N LEU A 126 7.14 -3.91 4.14
CA LEU A 126 7.05 -2.76 3.25
C LEU A 126 8.29 -1.89 3.43
N TYR A 127 8.89 -1.50 2.31
CA TYR A 127 9.90 -0.44 2.26
C TYR A 127 9.31 0.72 1.46
N SER A 128 9.21 1.91 2.08
CA SER A 128 8.68 3.12 1.44
C SER A 128 9.57 4.31 1.80
N GLY A 129 10.54 4.61 0.92
CA GLY A 129 11.58 5.58 1.23
C GLY A 129 12.42 5.12 2.43
N GLU A 130 12.41 5.91 3.50
CA GLU A 130 13.09 5.59 4.76
C GLU A 130 12.22 4.78 5.73
N GLU A 131 10.91 4.66 5.46
CA GLU A 131 9.96 3.93 6.29
C GLU A 131 10.06 2.40 6.05
N ILE A 132 10.11 1.64 7.14
CA ILE A 132 10.10 0.17 7.13
C ILE A 132 8.99 -0.32 8.05
N ASN A 133 7.93 -0.88 7.44
CA ASN A 133 6.70 -1.25 8.15
C ASN A 133 6.21 -2.65 7.77
N ILE A 134 5.18 -3.11 8.46
CA ILE A 134 4.37 -4.26 8.06
C ILE A 134 2.88 -3.90 8.09
N TYR A 135 2.06 -4.63 7.35
CA TYR A 135 0.60 -4.54 7.49
C TYR A 135 0.08 -5.67 8.36
N ARG A 136 -0.62 -5.31 9.43
CA ARG A 136 -1.41 -6.23 10.26
C ARG A 136 -2.84 -6.31 9.72
N MET A 137 -3.37 -7.52 9.65
CA MET A 137 -4.78 -7.80 9.43
C MET A 137 -5.43 -8.29 10.73
N ARG A 138 -6.46 -7.57 11.21
CA ARG A 138 -7.23 -7.93 12.41
C ARG A 138 -8.69 -7.52 12.21
N ASN A 139 -9.63 -8.45 12.40
CA ASN A 139 -11.06 -8.20 12.23
C ASN A 139 -11.42 -7.60 10.85
N GLY A 140 -10.67 -8.00 9.81
CA GLY A 140 -10.81 -7.50 8.44
C GLY A 140 -10.13 -6.15 8.17
N PHE A 141 -9.64 -5.43 9.19
CA PHE A 141 -8.90 -4.19 9.00
C PHE A 141 -7.42 -4.46 8.72
N PHE A 142 -6.88 -3.73 7.75
CA PHE A 142 -5.47 -3.61 7.45
C PHE A 142 -4.94 -2.33 8.08
N LYS A 143 -3.89 -2.46 8.91
CA LYS A 143 -3.20 -1.32 9.53
C LYS A 143 -1.69 -1.43 9.32
N ARG A 144 -1.08 -0.35 8.86
CA ARG A 144 0.38 -0.22 8.84
C ARG A 144 0.88 -0.01 10.27
N ILE A 145 1.87 -0.80 10.67
CA ILE A 145 2.44 -0.74 12.02
C ILE A 145 3.96 -0.69 11.96
N ASP A 146 4.55 -0.03 12.96
CA ASP A 146 5.99 0.04 13.14
C ASP A 146 6.51 -1.17 13.89
N PHE A 147 7.79 -1.46 13.69
CA PHE A 147 8.49 -2.50 14.43
C PHE A 147 9.98 -2.21 14.56
N SER A 148 10.61 -2.85 15.54
CA SER A 148 12.06 -2.90 15.67
C SER A 148 12.59 -4.27 15.28
N ILE A 149 13.74 -4.30 14.60
CA ILE A 149 14.39 -5.55 14.18
C ILE A 149 15.26 -6.05 15.31
N VAL A 150 15.02 -7.28 15.78
CA VAL A 150 15.87 -7.97 16.75
C VAL A 150 16.97 -8.74 16.03
N SER A 151 16.64 -9.45 14.96
CA SER A 151 17.61 -10.17 14.13
C SER A 151 17.07 -10.41 12.72
N LYS A 152 17.95 -10.34 11.72
CA LYS A 152 17.63 -10.66 10.32
C LYS A 152 18.11 -12.07 9.98
N GLY A 153 17.26 -12.84 9.30
CA GLY A 153 17.60 -14.11 8.68
C GLY A 153 17.34 -14.08 7.18
N ALA A 154 17.71 -15.15 6.47
CA ALA A 154 17.61 -15.21 5.01
C ALA A 154 16.16 -15.24 4.49
N LYS A 155 15.26 -15.94 5.19
CA LYS A 155 13.85 -16.09 4.80
C LYS A 155 12.88 -15.35 5.72
N GLU A 156 13.29 -15.17 6.97
CA GLU A 156 12.48 -14.67 8.05
C GLU A 156 13.31 -13.75 8.95
N MET A 157 12.65 -12.86 9.65
CA MET A 157 13.26 -11.96 10.62
C MET A 157 12.49 -11.96 11.93
N LYS A 158 13.22 -11.65 12.99
CA LYS A 158 12.67 -11.53 14.33
C LYS A 158 12.47 -10.06 14.64
N ILE A 159 11.25 -9.69 15.00
CA ILE A 159 10.86 -8.30 15.26
C ILE A 159 10.21 -8.14 16.64
N ARG A 160 10.15 -6.89 17.10
CA ARG A 160 9.39 -6.46 18.27
C ARG A 160 8.45 -5.33 17.92
N THR A 161 7.22 -5.41 18.39
CA THR A 161 6.18 -4.39 18.23
C THR A 161 5.06 -4.64 19.25
N PRO A 162 4.56 -3.60 19.94
CA PRO A 162 3.44 -3.73 20.86
C PRO A 162 2.09 -3.90 20.14
N GLU A 163 2.04 -3.68 18.82
CA GLU A 163 0.79 -3.64 18.05
C GLU A 163 0.32 -5.01 17.54
N LEU A 164 1.19 -6.02 17.60
CA LEU A 164 0.88 -7.42 17.27
C LEU A 164 0.48 -8.22 18.51
N LYS A 165 -0.46 -9.13 18.30
CA LYS A 165 -0.95 -10.09 19.29
C LYS A 165 -1.05 -11.48 18.64
N SER A 166 -1.02 -12.51 19.47
CA SER A 166 -1.28 -13.87 18.99
C SER A 166 -2.66 -13.94 18.33
N GLY A 167 -2.75 -14.60 17.17
CA GLY A 167 -3.98 -14.69 16.37
C GLY A 167 -4.12 -13.61 15.29
N ASP A 168 -3.34 -12.53 15.38
CA ASP A 168 -3.24 -11.57 14.27
C ASP A 168 -2.66 -12.23 13.02
N GLU A 169 -2.90 -11.60 11.89
CA GLU A 169 -2.25 -11.96 10.64
C GLU A 169 -1.45 -10.78 10.12
N ILE A 170 -0.38 -11.06 9.39
CA ILE A 170 0.41 -10.05 8.69
C ILE A 170 0.36 -10.33 7.19
N VAL A 171 0.39 -9.30 6.37
CA VAL A 171 0.29 -9.46 4.93
C VAL A 171 1.65 -9.87 4.38
N ILE A 172 1.69 -10.90 3.54
CA ILE A 172 2.91 -11.46 2.94
C ILE A 172 2.94 -11.38 1.41
N GLN A 173 1.81 -11.02 0.79
CA GLN A 173 1.66 -10.75 -0.65
C GLN A 173 0.68 -9.59 -0.85
N GLY A 174 0.97 -8.71 -1.81
CA GLY A 174 0.17 -7.51 -2.08
C GLY A 174 0.44 -6.34 -1.13
N VAL A 175 1.56 -6.36 -0.42
CA VAL A 175 1.99 -5.31 0.54
C VAL A 175 2.07 -3.93 -0.13
N ALA A 176 2.56 -3.84 -1.36
CA ALA A 176 2.63 -2.59 -2.12
C ALA A 176 1.25 -2.02 -2.47
N PHE A 177 0.29 -2.89 -2.83
CA PHE A 177 -1.08 -2.47 -3.09
C PHE A 177 -1.72 -1.85 -1.84
N LEU A 178 -1.48 -2.43 -0.66
CA LEU A 178 -1.98 -1.88 0.59
C LEU A 178 -1.44 -0.49 0.88
N ARG A 179 -0.20 -0.17 0.48
CA ARG A 179 0.32 1.20 0.60
C ARG A 179 -0.44 2.18 -0.29
N THR A 180 -0.75 1.80 -1.52
CA THR A 180 -1.59 2.65 -2.39
C THR A 180 -2.99 2.83 -1.83
N ALA A 181 -3.61 1.74 -1.34
CA ALA A 181 -4.94 1.80 -0.74
C ALA A 181 -4.96 2.67 0.52
N GLU A 182 -3.93 2.57 1.37
CA GLU A 182 -3.76 3.43 2.56
C GLU A 182 -3.67 4.89 2.16
N ILE A 183 -2.79 5.25 1.21
CA ILE A 183 -2.63 6.64 0.74
C ILE A 183 -3.96 7.20 0.21
N VAL A 184 -4.74 6.40 -0.53
CA VAL A 184 -6.07 6.81 -1.00
C VAL A 184 -7.06 6.95 0.16
N ALA A 185 -7.01 6.06 1.15
CA ALA A 185 -7.88 6.11 2.31
C ALA A 185 -7.60 7.35 3.19
N THR A 186 -6.33 7.75 3.32
CA THR A 186 -5.92 8.91 4.14
C THR A 186 -5.89 10.24 3.39
N GLY A 187 -6.34 10.29 2.13
CA GLY A 187 -6.38 11.54 1.37
C GLY A 187 -5.03 12.01 0.80
N GLY A 188 -4.05 11.12 0.64
CA GLY A 188 -2.88 11.37 -0.21
C GLY A 188 -1.63 11.92 0.49
N ALA A 189 -1.75 12.43 1.72
CA ALA A 189 -0.60 12.91 2.49
C ALA A 189 -0.42 12.07 3.77
N PRO A 190 0.81 11.63 4.12
CA PRO A 190 1.09 11.23 5.49
C PRO A 190 0.82 12.45 6.39
N GLU A 191 0.12 12.24 7.50
CA GLU A 191 -0.19 13.25 8.51
C GLU A 191 1.09 13.86 9.10
N GLY A 192 1.65 14.82 8.38
CA GLY A 192 2.62 15.78 8.85
C GLY A 192 1.93 17.13 8.94
N HIS A 193 1.04 17.29 9.93
CA HIS A 193 0.51 18.60 10.29
C HIS A 193 1.67 19.45 10.84
N SER A 194 2.37 20.12 9.94
CA SER A 194 3.25 21.24 10.28
C SER A 194 2.35 22.38 10.77
N HIS A 195 2.22 22.48 12.09
CA HIS A 195 1.76 23.69 12.77
C HIS A 195 2.86 24.75 12.78
#